data_AF-A0A4R1FZ27-F1
#
_entry.id   AF-A0A4R1FZ27-F1
#
_cell.length_a   1.000
_cell.length_b   1.000
_cell.length_c   1.000
_cell.angle_alpha   90.00
_cell.angle_beta   90.00
_cell.angle_gamma   90.00
#
_symmetry.space_group_name_H-M   'P 1'
#
loop_
_entity.id
_entity.type
_entity.pdbx_description
1 polymer ?
#
loop_
_entity_poly.entity_id
_entity_poly.type
_entity_poly.pdbx_seq_one_letter_code
_entity_poly.pdbx_strand_id
1 'polypeptide(L)'
;MTETRADRFARELAELKIPDPAAGRGSLWLRLGATAMVAGPALAVVAYFLAHNTSDPLAQRDALALALVGVALSVVGAALFVRYSLTGVLRFWMARQSYDLNQLGDRLSENRIQLDDAASVA
;
A
#
# COMPACT_ATOMS: atom_id res chain seq x y z
N MET A 1 8.66 -14.43 -37.03
CA MET A 1 9.11 -14.39 -35.62
C MET A 1 7.89 -14.65 -34.76
N THR A 2 7.91 -15.72 -33.98
CA THR A 2 6.81 -16.14 -33.11
C THR A 2 6.69 -15.15 -31.96
N GLU A 3 5.56 -14.46 -31.88
CA GLU A 3 5.26 -13.55 -30.77
C GLU A 3 5.35 -14.30 -29.44
N THR A 4 6.13 -13.79 -28.49
CA THR A 4 6.27 -14.45 -27.20
C THR A 4 5.01 -14.22 -26.35
N ARG A 5 4.71 -15.14 -25.41
CA ARG A 5 3.57 -14.95 -24.49
C ARG A 5 3.67 -13.64 -23.70
N ALA A 6 4.89 -13.18 -23.41
CA ALA A 6 5.12 -11.91 -22.73
C ALA A 6 4.67 -10.71 -23.57
N ASP A 7 4.95 -10.72 -24.88
CA ASP A 7 4.55 -9.64 -25.80
C ASP A 7 3.02 -9.56 -25.95
N ARG A 8 2.36 -10.72 -26.02
CA ARG A 8 0.89 -10.80 -26.08
C ARG A 8 0.26 -10.28 -24.78
N PHE A 9 0.76 -10.71 -23.62
CA PHE A 9 0.29 -10.23 -22.31
C PHE A 9 0.51 -8.72 -22.15
N ALA A 10 1.65 -8.19 -22.57
CA ALA A 10 1.95 -6.76 -22.51
C ALA A 10 0.98 -5.93 -23.38
N ARG A 11 0.61 -6.46 -24.55
CA ARG A 11 -0.40 -5.85 -25.42
C ARG A 11 -1.79 -5.90 -24.81
N GLU A 12 -2.21 -7.03 -24.26
CA GLU A 12 -3.52 -7.17 -23.59
C GLU A 12 -3.62 -6.26 -22.35
N LEU A 13 -2.52 -6.08 -21.61
CA LEU A 13 -2.40 -5.11 -20.50
C LEU A 13 -2.52 -3.65 -20.98
N ALA A 14 -1.88 -3.31 -22.11
CA ALA A 14 -1.97 -1.99 -22.71
C ALA A 14 -3.39 -1.69 -23.21
N GLU A 15 -4.09 -2.72 -23.73
CA GLU A 15 -5.47 -2.65 -24.19
C GLU A 15 -6.47 -2.45 -23.03
N LEU A 16 -6.16 -3.02 -21.85
CA LEU A 16 -6.96 -2.84 -20.63
C LEU A 16 -6.81 -1.46 -19.95
N LYS A 17 -5.92 -0.56 -20.44
CA LYS A 17 -5.67 0.78 -19.87
C LYS A 17 -5.48 0.79 -18.34
N ILE A 18 -4.92 -0.27 -17.75
CA ILE A 18 -4.68 -0.30 -16.30
C ILE A 18 -3.59 0.75 -16.00
N PRO A 19 -3.88 1.82 -15.25
CA PRO A 19 -2.88 2.78 -14.84
C PRO A 19 -1.75 2.07 -14.11
N ASP A 20 -0.51 2.30 -14.53
CA ASP A 20 0.66 1.59 -14.03
C ASP A 20 0.72 1.64 -12.50
N PRO A 21 0.46 0.52 -11.80
CA PRO A 21 0.42 0.50 -10.33
C PRO A 21 1.83 0.68 -9.73
N ALA A 22 2.88 0.64 -10.57
CA ALA A 22 4.27 0.93 -10.19
C ALA A 22 4.66 2.41 -10.38
N ALA A 23 3.79 3.27 -10.92
CA ALA A 23 4.03 4.71 -10.94
C ALA A 23 4.15 5.20 -9.48
N GLY A 24 5.39 5.35 -8.98
CA GLY A 24 5.80 5.38 -7.57
C GLY A 24 5.16 6.40 -6.62
N ARG A 25 4.11 7.11 -7.05
CA ARG A 25 3.25 7.98 -6.25
C ARG A 25 2.79 7.30 -4.96
N GLY A 26 2.37 6.03 -5.00
CA GLY A 26 1.96 5.29 -3.79
C GLY A 26 3.07 5.14 -2.75
N SER A 27 4.31 4.88 -3.19
CA SER A 27 5.48 4.79 -2.30
C SER A 27 5.85 6.15 -1.72
N LEU A 28 5.74 7.22 -2.52
CA LEU A 28 5.96 8.59 -2.04
C LEU A 28 4.98 8.97 -0.92
N TRP A 29 3.68 8.71 -1.12
CA TRP A 29 2.67 9.02 -0.10
C TRP A 29 2.83 8.18 1.17
N LEU A 30 3.26 6.93 1.04
CA LEU A 30 3.58 6.08 2.20
C LEU A 30 4.75 6.66 3.00
N ARG A 31 5.83 7.06 2.32
CA ARG A 31 7.01 7.69 2.96
C ARG A 31 6.63 9.01 3.59
N LEU A 32 5.86 9.85 2.90
CA LEU A 32 5.37 11.12 3.42
C LEU A 32 4.55 10.91 4.69
N GLY A 33 3.59 9.97 4.67
CA GLY A 33 2.77 9.62 5.84
C GLY A 33 3.62 9.15 7.01
N ALA A 34 4.57 8.24 6.78
CA ALA A 34 5.49 7.77 7.82
C ALA A 34 6.36 8.91 8.39
N THR A 35 6.90 9.78 7.53
CA THR A 35 7.70 10.93 7.99
C THR A 35 6.87 11.92 8.80
N ALA A 36 5.64 12.22 8.38
CA ALA A 36 4.73 13.10 9.11
C ALA A 36 4.35 12.52 10.48
N MET A 37 4.11 11.20 10.55
CA MET A 37 3.79 10.47 11.78
C MET A 37 4.92 10.54 12.82
N VAL A 38 6.18 10.56 12.38
CA VAL A 38 7.35 10.68 13.29
C VAL A 38 7.70 12.15 13.57
N ALA A 39 7.54 13.03 12.59
CA ALA A 39 7.81 14.46 12.74
C ALA A 39 6.85 15.13 13.72
N GLY A 40 5.58 14.70 13.76
CA GLY A 40 4.58 15.26 14.68
C GLY A 40 4.96 15.17 16.17
N PRO A 41 5.28 13.97 16.70
CA PRO A 41 5.79 13.80 18.06
C PRO A 41 7.09 14.58 18.31
N ALA A 42 8.00 14.64 17.34
CA ALA A 42 9.22 15.43 17.48
C ALA A 42 8.91 16.93 17.66
N LEU A 43 7.94 17.47 16.91
CA LEU A 43 7.46 18.84 17.10
C LEU A 43 6.84 19.05 18.49
N ALA A 44 6.10 18.08 19.02
CA ALA A 44 5.54 18.16 20.36
C ALA A 44 6.64 18.20 21.45
N VAL A 45 7.72 17.44 21.28
CA VAL A 45 8.89 17.48 22.18
C VAL A 45 9.59 18.84 22.11
N VAL A 46 9.80 19.38 20.91
CA VAL A 46 10.37 20.72 20.74
C VAL A 46 9.49 21.78 21.39
N ALA A 47 8.18 21.72 21.16
CA ALA A 47 7.21 22.62 21.78
C ALA A 47 7.24 22.57 23.31
N TYR A 48 7.41 21.38 23.90
CA TYR A 48 7.57 21.23 25.34
C TYR A 48 8.77 22.02 25.86
N PHE A 49 9.94 21.89 25.23
CA PHE A 49 11.14 22.63 25.64
C PHE A 49 10.97 24.15 25.49
N LEU A 50 10.30 24.61 24.42
CA LEU A 50 9.98 26.02 24.23
C LEU A 50 9.07 26.56 25.34
N ALA A 51 8.00 25.83 25.66
CA ALA A 51 7.06 26.20 26.72
C ALA A 51 7.72 26.19 28.10
N HIS A 52 8.59 25.21 28.36
CA HIS A 52 9.24 25.04 29.65
C HIS A 52 10.29 26.11 29.95
N ASN A 53 10.92 26.68 28.91
CA ASN A 53 11.99 27.67 29.07
C ASN A 53 11.49 29.11 29.25
N THR A 54 10.17 29.31 29.39
CA THR A 54 9.56 30.65 29.53
C THR A 54 8.44 30.67 30.56
N SER A 55 8.27 31.81 31.21
CA SER A 55 7.12 32.10 32.08
C SER A 55 6.10 33.03 31.44
N ASP A 56 6.37 33.51 30.22
CA ASP A 56 5.44 34.34 29.47
C ASP A 56 4.24 33.51 28.96
N PRO A 57 2.99 33.83 29.36
CA PRO A 57 1.81 33.10 28.92
C PRO A 57 1.59 33.13 27.41
N LEU A 58 2.03 34.18 26.70
CA LEU A 58 1.86 34.26 25.25
C LEU A 58 2.74 33.23 24.55
N ALA A 59 4.03 33.22 24.88
CA ALA A 59 4.98 32.23 24.35
C ALA A 59 4.58 30.78 24.69
N GLN A 60 4.03 30.53 25.89
CA GLN A 60 3.52 29.20 26.24
C GLN A 60 2.34 28.77 25.36
N ARG A 61 1.42 29.70 25.03
CA ARG A 61 0.28 29.41 24.15
C ARG A 61 0.72 29.14 22.71
N ASP A 62 1.70 29.88 22.20
CA ASP A 62 2.26 29.64 20.88
C ASP A 62 2.93 28.26 20.80
N ALA A 63 3.69 27.89 21.84
CA ALA A 63 4.26 26.56 21.96
C ALA A 63 3.17 25.47 22.03
N LEU A 64 2.07 25.70 22.75
CA LEU A 64 0.94 24.78 22.80
C LEU A 64 0.27 24.63 21.42
N ALA A 65 0.08 25.72 20.69
CA ALA A 65 -0.45 25.68 19.32
C ALA A 65 0.46 24.86 18.39
N LEU A 66 1.79 25.03 18.50
CA LEU A 66 2.76 24.23 17.76
C LEU A 66 2.66 22.73 18.11
N ALA A 67 2.50 22.39 19.39
CA ALA A 67 2.31 21.01 19.82
C ALA A 67 1.03 20.39 19.22
N LEU A 68 -0.08 21.14 19.20
CA LEU A 68 -1.33 20.69 18.59
C LEU A 68 -1.21 20.46 17.08
N VAL A 69 -0.50 21.36 16.38
CA VAL A 69 -0.19 21.16 14.96
C VAL A 69 0.65 19.89 14.77
N GLY A 70 1.63 19.64 15.62
CA GLY A 70 2.43 18.40 15.61
C GLY A 70 1.56 17.15 15.79
N VAL A 71 0.61 17.17 16.74
CA VAL A 71 -0.33 16.07 16.95
C VAL A 71 -1.23 15.86 15.73
N ALA A 72 -1.82 16.93 15.19
CA ALA A 72 -2.67 16.84 14.00
C ALA A 72 -1.90 16.29 12.79
N LEU A 73 -0.66 16.75 12.58
CA LEU A 73 0.23 16.25 11.54
C LEU A 73 0.52 14.75 11.72
N SER A 74 0.73 14.30 12.96
CA SER A 74 0.94 12.89 13.27
C SER A 74 -0.28 12.03 12.91
N VAL A 75 -1.48 12.48 13.28
CA VAL A 75 -2.74 11.77 12.98
C VAL A 75 -2.97 11.68 11.47
N VAL A 76 -2.78 12.77 10.73
CA VAL A 76 -2.88 12.77 9.27
C VAL A 76 -1.83 11.85 8.65
N GLY A 77 -0.59 11.90 9.14
CA GLY A 77 0.50 11.02 8.72
C GLY A 77 0.17 9.54 8.91
N ALA A 78 -0.37 9.18 10.09
CA ALA A 78 -0.82 7.82 10.39
C ALA A 78 -1.95 7.36 9.46
N ALA A 79 -2.95 8.22 9.20
CA ALA A 79 -4.05 7.91 8.28
C ALA A 79 -3.54 7.65 6.85
N LEU A 80 -2.62 8.49 6.35
CA LEU A 80 -1.98 8.27 5.06
C LEU A 80 -1.19 6.95 5.07
N PHE A 81 -0.36 6.72 6.09
CA PHE A 81 0.44 5.51 6.21
C PHE A 81 -0.41 4.24 6.18
N VAL A 82 -1.51 4.20 6.95
CA VAL A 82 -2.44 3.06 6.97
C VAL A 82 -3.09 2.88 5.61
N ARG A 83 -3.61 3.95 4.99
CA ARG A 83 -4.26 3.88 3.68
C ARG A 83 -3.34 3.28 2.61
N TYR A 84 -2.09 3.75 2.52
CA TYR A 84 -1.16 3.32 1.49
C TYR A 84 -0.49 1.97 1.81
N SER A 85 -0.30 1.62 3.09
CA SER A 85 0.21 0.31 3.48
C SER A 85 -0.82 -0.80 3.21
N LEU A 86 -2.09 -0.57 3.53
CA LEU A 86 -3.17 -1.53 3.30
C LEU A 86 -3.37 -1.83 1.81
N THR A 87 -3.25 -0.81 0.96
CA THR A 87 -3.29 -0.98 -0.51
C THR A 87 -2.21 -1.96 -0.98
N GLY A 88 -0.99 -1.84 -0.44
CA GLY A 88 0.11 -2.75 -0.75
C GLY A 88 -0.18 -4.19 -0.33
N VAL A 89 -0.64 -4.38 0.91
CA VAL A 89 -0.98 -5.70 1.46
C VAL A 89 -2.11 -6.36 0.67
N LEU A 90 -3.20 -5.65 0.42
CA LEU A 90 -4.35 -6.17 -0.33
C LEU A 90 -3.95 -6.56 -1.76
N ARG A 91 -3.12 -5.74 -2.43
CA ARG A 91 -2.63 -6.06 -3.77
C ARG A 91 -1.80 -7.33 -3.79
N PHE A 92 -0.91 -7.50 -2.82
CA PHE A 92 -0.16 -8.73 -2.65
C PHE A 92 -1.08 -9.93 -2.39
N TRP A 93 -2.05 -9.77 -1.50
CA TRP A 93 -2.98 -10.83 -1.12
C TRP A 93 -3.85 -11.28 -2.29
N MET A 94 -4.42 -10.35 -3.05
CA MET A 94 -5.21 -10.67 -4.24
C MET A 94 -4.36 -11.34 -5.34
N ALA A 95 -3.12 -10.89 -5.54
CA ALA A 95 -2.22 -11.53 -6.49
C ALA A 95 -1.96 -13.00 -6.12
N ARG A 96 -1.74 -13.27 -4.82
CA ARG A 96 -1.59 -14.62 -4.31
C ARG A 96 -2.86 -15.46 -4.49
N GLN A 97 -4.02 -14.94 -4.10
CA GLN A 97 -5.28 -15.66 -4.24
C GLN A 97 -5.60 -15.99 -5.70
N SER A 98 -5.34 -15.07 -6.63
CA SER A 98 -5.52 -15.32 -8.06
C SER A 98 -4.61 -16.43 -8.57
N TYR A 99 -3.36 -16.49 -8.09
CA TYR A 99 -2.42 -17.55 -8.43
C TYR A 99 -2.89 -18.92 -7.89
N ASP A 100 -3.29 -18.97 -6.62
CA ASP A 100 -3.76 -20.20 -5.98
C ASP A 100 -5.02 -20.73 -6.69
N LEU A 101 -5.96 -19.84 -7.06
CA LEU A 101 -7.16 -20.19 -7.83
C LEU A 101 -6.83 -20.73 -9.22
N ASN A 102 -5.86 -20.15 -9.92
CA ASN A 102 -5.43 -20.64 -11.23
C ASN A 102 -4.85 -22.06 -11.13
N GLN A 103 -3.98 -22.31 -10.14
CA GLN A 103 -3.45 -23.67 -9.90
C GLN A 103 -4.54 -24.70 -9.59
N LEU A 104 -5.57 -24.33 -8.83
CA LEU A 104 -6.70 -25.22 -8.58
C LEU A 104 -7.47 -25.54 -9.86
N GLY A 105 -7.70 -24.54 -10.71
CA GLY A 105 -8.35 -24.71 -12.01
C GLY A 105 -7.60 -25.69 -12.92
N ASP A 106 -6.28 -25.51 -13.02
CA ASP A 106 -5.40 -26.38 -13.81
C ASP A 106 -5.49 -27.84 -13.34
N ARG A 107 -5.35 -28.09 -12.03
CA ARG A 107 -5.45 -29.45 -11.45
C ARG A 107 -6.81 -30.10 -11.65
N LEU A 108 -7.90 -29.33 -11.55
CA LEU A 108 -9.25 -29.85 -11.78
C LEU A 108 -9.47 -30.20 -13.26
N SER A 109 -8.91 -29.41 -14.18
CA SER A 109 -8.97 -29.69 -15.62
C SER A 109 -8.20 -30.96 -15.98
N GLU A 110 -7.00 -31.15 -15.43
CA GLU A 110 -6.18 -32.35 -15.64
C GLU A 110 -6.88 -33.60 -15.12
N ASN A 111 -7.46 -33.54 -13.92
CA ASN A 111 -8.18 -34.67 -13.33
C ASN A 111 -9.44 -35.04 -14.15
N ARG A 112 -10.16 -34.04 -14.69
CA ARG A 112 -11.29 -34.32 -15.59
C ARG A 112 -10.87 -35.07 -16.85
N ILE A 113 -9.77 -34.66 -17.50
CA ILE A 113 -9.25 -35.33 -18.69
C ILE A 113 -8.89 -36.79 -18.37
N GLN A 114 -8.23 -37.04 -17.24
CA GLN A 114 -7.88 -38.41 -16.83
C GLN A 114 -9.11 -39.31 -16.60
N LEU A 115 -10.19 -38.77 -16.04
CA LEU A 115 -11.44 -39.50 -15.83
C LEU A 115 -12.14 -39.82 -17.16
N ASP A 116 -12.19 -38.85 -18.09
CA ASP A 116 -12.77 -39.04 -19.42
C ASP A 116 -11.97 -40.08 -20.24
N ASP A 117 -10.64 -40.04 -20.16
CA ASP A 117 -9.76 -41.03 -20.78
C ASP A 117 -10.00 -42.43 -20.21
N ALA A 118 -10.09 -42.57 -18.89
CA ALA A 118 -10.37 -43.86 -18.24
C ALA A 118 -11.73 -44.44 -18.64
N ALA A 119 -12.75 -43.60 -18.83
CA ALA A 119 -14.07 -44.01 -19.29
C ALA A 119 -14.08 -44.43 -20.77
N SER A 120 -13.16 -43.93 -21.59
CA SER A 120 -13.07 -44.28 -23.02
C SER A 120 -12.43 -45.65 -23.30
N VAL A 121 -11.70 -46.21 -22.32
CA VAL A 121 -10.97 -47.49 -22.43
C VAL A 121 -11.76 -48.66 -21.82
N ALA A 122 -12.84 -48.38 -21.09
CA ALA A 122 -13.72 -49.35 -20.44
C ALA A 122 -14.90 -49.76 -21.33
#